data_AF-A0A5J5GJX5-F1
#
_entry.id   AF-A0A5J5GJX5-F1
#
_cell.length_a   1.000
_cell.length_b   1.000
_cell.length_c   1.000
_cell.angle_alpha   90.00
_cell.angle_beta   90.00
_cell.angle_gamma   90.00
#
_symmetry.space_group_name_H-M   'P 1'
#
loop_
_entity.id
_entity.type
_entity.pdbx_description
1 polymer ?
#
loop_
_entity_poly.entity_id
_entity_poly.type
_entity_poly.pdbx_seq_one_letter_code
_entity_poly.pdbx_strand_id
1 'polypeptide(L)'
;MGADYRALVAAGQVWVESDEQGHMRGFIVFRPEGDAMLLENVAVRPEAAGQGIGRDLIAFCEETARARGCRAVTLYTNEAMTANLTLYPRLGYRETGRRIEDGFRRVYFEKPLTD
;
A
#
# COMPACT_ATOMS: atom_id res chain seq x y z
N MET A 1 -18.60 -0.70 -3.05
CA MET A 1 -18.72 -0.34 -1.62
C MET A 1 -17.45 0.41 -1.26
N GLY A 2 -17.56 1.63 -0.72
CA GLY A 2 -16.37 2.41 -0.34
C GLY A 2 -15.80 1.91 0.99
N ALA A 3 -14.49 2.02 1.18
CA ALA A 3 -13.88 1.71 2.47
C ALA A 3 -14.40 2.68 3.55
N ASP A 4 -14.71 2.17 4.74
CA ASP A 4 -15.04 2.99 5.90
C ASP A 4 -13.74 3.52 6.53
N TYR A 5 -13.25 4.64 6.00
CA TYR A 5 -12.03 5.28 6.50
C TYR A 5 -12.14 5.72 7.96
N ARG A 6 -13.33 5.98 8.49
CA ARG A 6 -13.49 6.32 9.91
C ARG A 6 -13.15 5.10 10.77
N ALA A 7 -13.66 3.93 10.41
CA ALA A 7 -13.33 2.68 11.10
C ALA A 7 -11.84 2.34 10.99
N LEU A 8 -11.24 2.50 9.80
CA LEU A 8 -9.82 2.26 9.57
C LEU A 8 -8.92 3.19 10.41
N VAL A 9 -9.29 4.48 10.51
CA VAL A 9 -8.57 5.45 11.37
C VAL A 9 -8.70 5.06 12.83
N ALA A 10 -9.90 4.69 13.29
CA ALA A 10 -10.11 4.25 14.67
C ALA A 10 -9.33 2.97 15.01
N ALA A 11 -9.11 2.09 14.02
CA ALA A 11 -8.31 0.89 14.15
C ALA A 11 -6.78 1.14 14.05
N GLY A 12 -6.35 2.38 13.81
CA GLY A 12 -4.94 2.72 13.63
C GLY A 12 -4.33 2.06 12.39
N GLN A 13 -5.11 1.97 11.30
CA GLN A 13 -4.70 1.34 10.03
C GLN A 13 -4.42 2.36 8.92
N VAL A 14 -4.57 3.66 9.21
CA VAL A 14 -4.35 4.74 8.25
C VAL A 14 -3.21 5.63 8.72
N TRP A 15 -2.25 5.86 7.83
CA TRP A 15 -1.18 6.83 8.03
C TRP A 15 -1.23 7.91 6.96
N VAL A 16 -1.04 9.14 7.39
CA VAL A 16 -1.10 10.32 6.56
C VAL A 16 0.28 10.96 6.50
N GLU A 17 0.69 11.30 5.30
CA GLU A 17 1.86 12.12 5.05
C GLU A 17 1.39 13.56 4.81
N SER A 18 1.94 14.49 5.58
CA SER A 18 1.56 15.91 5.59
C SER A 18 2.79 16.81 5.47
N ASP A 19 2.63 17.97 4.85
CA ASP A 19 3.68 19.00 4.84
C ASP A 19 3.85 19.67 6.23
N GLU A 20 4.82 20.58 6.33
CA GLU A 20 5.12 21.34 7.56
C GLU A 20 3.93 22.21 8.02
N GLN A 21 2.99 22.51 7.13
CA GLN A 21 1.78 23.31 7.40
C GLN A 21 0.60 22.41 7.79
N GLY A 22 0.80 21.08 7.81
CA GLY A 22 -0.21 20.10 8.14
C GLY A 22 -1.13 19.72 6.97
N HIS A 23 -0.84 20.17 5.75
CA HIS A 23 -1.64 19.76 4.59
C HIS A 23 -1.32 18.34 4.18
N MET A 24 -2.36 17.52 4.09
CA MET A 24 -2.28 16.15 3.59
C MET A 24 -1.72 16.13 2.16
N ARG A 25 -0.63 15.40 1.95
CA ARG A 25 -0.04 15.14 0.63
C ARG A 25 -0.28 13.72 0.14
N GLY A 26 -0.47 12.77 1.05
CA GLY A 26 -0.80 11.39 0.71
C GLY A 26 -1.22 10.58 1.92
N PHE A 27 -1.66 9.35 1.67
CA PHE A 27 -1.95 8.39 2.73
C PHE A 27 -1.65 6.98 2.29
N ILE A 28 -1.54 6.11 3.29
CA ILE A 28 -1.48 4.68 3.13
C ILE A 28 -2.39 4.00 4.15
N VAL A 29 -3.03 2.92 3.72
CA VAL A 29 -3.81 2.02 4.57
C VAL A 29 -3.17 0.66 4.53
N PHE A 30 -2.84 0.11 5.70
CA PHE A 30 -2.35 -1.24 5.81
C PHE A 30 -2.79 -1.90 7.11
N ARG A 31 -2.89 -3.23 7.07
CA ARG A 31 -3.32 -4.04 8.22
C ARG A 31 -2.65 -5.41 8.22
N PRO A 32 -2.40 -6.00 9.40
CA PRO A 32 -1.95 -7.38 9.48
C PRO A 32 -2.96 -8.33 8.84
N GLU A 33 -2.46 -9.33 8.11
CA GLU A 33 -3.24 -10.40 7.52
C GLU A 33 -2.41 -11.70 7.54
N GLY A 34 -2.71 -12.59 8.49
CA GLY A 34 -1.89 -13.77 8.73
C GLY A 34 -0.46 -13.40 9.18
N ASP A 35 0.53 -13.92 8.46
CA ASP A 35 1.96 -13.63 8.68
C ASP A 35 2.47 -12.46 7.80
N ALA A 36 1.59 -11.78 7.07
CA ALA A 36 1.92 -10.64 6.21
C ALA A 36 1.24 -9.34 6.66
N MET A 37 1.71 -8.23 6.10
CA MET A 37 1.02 -6.94 6.15
C MET A 37 0.35 -6.68 4.81
N LEU A 38 -0.97 -6.57 4.78
CA LEU A 38 -1.69 -6.15 3.58
C LEU A 38 -1.60 -4.63 3.43
N LEU A 39 -0.94 -4.16 2.38
CA LEU A 39 -1.09 -2.79 1.89
C LEU A 39 -2.36 -2.71 1.05
N GLU A 40 -3.39 -2.07 1.62
CA GLU A 40 -4.73 -2.07 1.05
C GLU A 40 -4.95 -0.87 0.12
N ASN A 41 -4.53 0.33 0.53
CA ASN A 41 -4.65 1.53 -0.29
C ASN A 41 -3.42 2.42 -0.14
N VAL A 42 -2.99 3.05 -1.22
CA VAL A 42 -2.00 4.13 -1.18
C VAL A 42 -2.39 5.17 -2.22
N ALA A 43 -2.37 6.43 -1.84
CA ALA A 43 -2.62 7.53 -2.77
C ALA A 43 -1.82 8.76 -2.38
N VAL A 44 -1.40 9.49 -3.41
CA VAL A 44 -0.69 10.77 -3.29
C VAL A 44 -1.49 11.80 -4.06
N ARG A 45 -1.61 13.01 -3.51
CA ARG A 45 -2.24 14.13 -4.21
C ARG A 45 -1.53 14.39 -5.54
N PRO A 46 -2.26 14.65 -6.64
CA PRO A 46 -1.64 14.93 -7.93
C PRO A 46 -0.59 16.04 -7.89
N GLU A 47 -0.82 17.09 -7.08
CA GLU A 47 0.08 18.23 -6.94
C GLU A 47 1.38 17.88 -6.18
N ALA A 48 1.38 16.76 -5.45
CA ALA A 48 2.51 16.24 -4.71
C ALA A 48 3.17 15.02 -5.39
N ALA A 49 2.69 14.63 -6.58
CA ALA A 49 3.22 13.51 -7.33
C ALA A 49 4.67 13.77 -7.80
N GLY A 50 5.44 12.70 -7.98
CA GLY A 50 6.84 12.78 -8.44
C GLY A 50 7.86 13.18 -7.37
N GLN A 51 7.43 13.48 -6.14
CA GLN A 51 8.30 13.91 -5.04
C GLN A 51 8.79 12.75 -4.14
N GLY A 52 8.52 11.49 -4.51
CA GLY A 52 8.92 10.32 -3.72
C GLY A 52 7.95 9.89 -2.62
N ILE A 53 6.94 10.71 -2.29
CA ILE A 53 5.97 10.48 -1.20
C ILE A 53 5.33 9.08 -1.23
N GLY A 54 4.90 8.60 -2.40
CA GLY A 54 4.28 7.28 -2.51
C GLY A 54 5.24 6.14 -2.16
N ARG A 55 6.52 6.28 -2.53
CA ARG A 55 7.57 5.31 -2.17
C ARG A 55 7.83 5.37 -0.67
N ASP A 56 7.89 6.55 -0.08
CA ASP A 56 8.20 6.72 1.34
C ASP A 56 7.04 6.20 2.22
N LEU A 57 5.79 6.39 1.79
CA LEU A 57 4.60 5.75 2.39
C LEU A 57 4.68 4.22 2.34
N ILE A 58 5.06 3.64 1.18
CA ILE A 58 5.23 2.19 1.05
C ILE A 58 6.37 1.68 1.94
N ALA A 59 7.50 2.39 2.00
CA ALA A 59 8.61 2.05 2.87
C ALA A 59 8.20 2.05 4.35
N PHE A 60 7.40 3.03 4.77
CA PHE A 60 6.86 3.08 6.12
C PHE A 60 5.95 1.87 6.45
N CYS A 61 5.14 1.40 5.50
CA CYS A 61 4.38 0.15 5.64
C CYS A 61 5.31 -1.06 5.82
N GLU A 62 6.35 -1.16 5.00
CA GLU A 62 7.34 -2.25 5.08
C GLU A 62 8.10 -2.25 6.42
N GLU A 63 8.51 -1.09 6.91
CA GLU A 63 9.15 -0.92 8.23
C GLU A 63 8.21 -1.32 9.35
N THR A 64 6.96 -0.87 9.29
CA THR A 64 5.93 -1.23 10.28
C THR A 64 5.65 -2.73 10.27
N ALA A 65 5.64 -3.35 9.10
CA ALA A 65 5.48 -4.79 8.95
C ALA A 65 6.65 -5.56 9.59
N ARG A 66 7.90 -5.14 9.34
CA ARG A 66 9.08 -5.72 10.01
C ARG A 66 9.00 -5.58 11.53
N ALA A 67 8.68 -4.39 12.04
CA ALA A 67 8.56 -4.13 13.47
C ALA A 67 7.48 -4.98 14.16
N ARG A 68 6.47 -5.44 13.40
CA ARG A 68 5.41 -6.33 13.88
C ARG A 68 5.70 -7.83 13.64
N GLY A 69 6.87 -8.17 13.09
CA GLY A 69 7.26 -9.55 12.82
C GLY A 69 6.57 -10.19 11.61
N CYS A 70 6.00 -9.39 10.71
CA CYS A 70 5.45 -9.90 9.45
C CYS A 70 6.59 -10.38 8.54
N ARG A 71 6.37 -11.49 7.83
CA ARG A 71 7.31 -12.08 6.86
C ARG A 71 7.28 -11.42 5.49
N ALA A 72 6.21 -10.69 5.18
CA ALA A 72 6.02 -10.07 3.88
C ALA A 72 5.08 -8.86 3.94
N VAL A 73 5.13 -8.02 2.90
CA VAL A 73 4.04 -7.11 2.52
C VAL A 73 3.34 -7.66 1.29
N THR A 74 2.02 -7.73 1.33
CA THR A 74 1.18 -8.13 0.20
C THR A 74 0.33 -6.96 -0.27
N LEU A 75 -0.04 -6.96 -1.55
CA LEU A 75 -0.98 -5.99 -2.12
C LEU A 75 -1.65 -6.54 -3.36
N TYR A 76 -2.69 -5.85 -3.82
CA TYR A 76 -3.24 -6.05 -5.15
C TYR A 76 -3.58 -4.72 -5.80
N THR A 77 -3.63 -4.72 -7.13
CA THR A 77 -4.07 -3.55 -7.91
C THR A 77 -4.94 -4.02 -9.07
N ASN A 78 -5.80 -3.14 -9.58
CA ASN A 78 -6.51 -3.41 -10.82
C ASN A 78 -5.51 -3.53 -11.98
N GLU A 79 -5.71 -4.49 -12.88
CA GLU A 79 -4.86 -4.72 -14.06
C GLU A 79 -4.79 -3.49 -14.99
N ALA A 80 -5.82 -2.63 -14.99
CA ALA A 80 -5.83 -1.38 -15.74
C ALA A 80 -4.90 -0.29 -15.16
N MET A 81 -4.44 -0.43 -13.91
CA MET A 81 -3.49 0.49 -13.28
C MET A 81 -2.05 0.16 -13.68
N THR A 82 -1.73 0.37 -14.96
CA THR A 82 -0.42 -0.02 -15.56
C THR A 82 0.78 0.63 -14.88
N ALA A 83 0.62 1.83 -14.30
CA ALA A 83 1.65 2.48 -13.51
C ALA A 83 2.03 1.65 -12.28
N ASN A 84 1.03 1.07 -11.58
CA ASN A 84 1.25 0.21 -10.42
C ASN A 84 1.93 -1.10 -10.81
N LEU A 85 1.57 -1.67 -11.96
CA LEU A 85 2.21 -2.87 -12.50
C LEU A 85 3.70 -2.67 -12.80
N THR A 86 4.13 -1.43 -13.07
CA THR A 86 5.55 -1.08 -13.25
C THR A 86 6.21 -0.70 -11.93
N LEU A 87 5.49 0.01 -11.04
CA LEU A 87 6.00 0.52 -9.78
C LEU A 87 6.38 -0.60 -8.82
N TYR A 88 5.45 -1.54 -8.54
CA TYR A 88 5.66 -2.54 -7.50
C TYR A 88 6.86 -3.46 -7.77
N PRO A 89 7.10 -3.95 -9.01
CA PRO A 89 8.32 -4.68 -9.34
C PRO A 89 9.61 -3.91 -9.07
N ARG A 90 9.65 -2.61 -9.37
CA ARG A 90 10.81 -1.75 -9.09
C ARG A 90 11.07 -1.56 -7.59
N LEU A 91 10.02 -1.69 -6.77
CA LEU A 91 10.12 -1.67 -5.32
C LEU A 91 10.46 -3.04 -4.71
N GLY A 92 10.67 -4.07 -5.54
CA GLY A 92 11.04 -5.42 -5.11
C GLY A 92 9.86 -6.36 -4.86
N TYR A 93 8.63 -5.93 -5.16
CA TYR A 93 7.48 -6.81 -5.11
C TYR A 93 7.46 -7.74 -6.33
N ARG A 94 6.98 -8.97 -6.14
CA ARG A 94 6.86 -9.98 -7.17
C ARG A 94 5.39 -10.27 -7.41
N GLU A 95 4.98 -10.36 -8.67
CA GLU A 95 3.62 -10.79 -9.01
C GLU A 95 3.41 -12.23 -8.55
N THR A 96 2.36 -12.49 -7.77
CA THR A 96 2.02 -13.81 -7.23
C THR A 96 0.78 -14.42 -7.89
N GLY A 97 0.03 -13.64 -8.67
CA GLY A 97 -1.06 -14.14 -9.49
C GLY A 97 -2.02 -13.05 -9.96
N ARG A 98 -2.98 -13.47 -10.79
CA ARG A 98 -4.07 -12.64 -11.30
C ARG A 98 -5.41 -13.33 -11.10
N ARG A 99 -6.43 -12.58 -10.67
CA ARG A 99 -7.78 -13.12 -10.37
C ARG A 99 -8.86 -12.12 -10.75
N ILE A 100 -10.07 -12.62 -10.98
CA ILE A 100 -11.27 -11.77 -11.06
C ILE A 100 -11.96 -11.84 -9.70
N GLU A 101 -12.06 -10.72 -9.01
CA GLU A 101 -12.74 -10.60 -7.72
C GLU A 101 -13.66 -9.38 -7.74
N ASP A 102 -14.91 -9.58 -7.31
CA ASP A 102 -15.95 -8.55 -7.31
C ASP A 102 -16.14 -7.84 -8.66
N GLY A 103 -15.89 -8.55 -9.77
CA GLY A 103 -15.95 -8.02 -11.13
C GLY A 103 -14.68 -7.25 -11.58
N PHE A 104 -13.65 -7.16 -10.74
CA PHE A 104 -12.39 -6.50 -11.06
C PHE A 104 -11.29 -7.51 -11.39
N ARG A 105 -10.55 -7.23 -12.47
CA ARG A 105 -9.32 -7.95 -12.80
C ARG A 105 -8.20 -7.42 -11.92
N ARG A 106 -7.74 -8.22 -10.95
CA ARG A 106 -6.73 -7.86 -9.97
C ARG A 106 -5.42 -8.59 -10.26
N VAL A 107 -4.31 -7.91 -10.04
CA VAL A 107 -2.95 -8.44 -10.04
C VAL A 107 -2.41 -8.36 -8.61
N TYR A 108 -1.94 -9.47 -8.07
CA TYR A 108 -1.47 -9.62 -6.70
C TYR A 108 0.05 -9.59 -6.68
N PHE A 109 0.58 -8.96 -5.63
CA PHE A 109 2.00 -8.79 -5.44
C PHE A 109 2.39 -9.12 -3.99
N GLU A 110 3.60 -9.63 -3.82
CA GLU A 110 4.22 -9.89 -2.52
C GLU A 110 5.67 -9.41 -2.53
N LYS A 111 6.10 -8.80 -1.44
CA LYS A 111 7.51 -8.55 -1.14
C LYS A 111 7.86 -9.24 0.19
N PRO A 112 8.68 -10.30 0.15
CA PRO A 112 9.26 -10.86 1.36
C PRO A 112 10.09 -9.81 2.10
N LEU A 113 9.89 -9.73 3.41
CA LEU A 113 10.67 -8.91 4.31
C LEU A 113 11.75 -9.81 4.91
N THR A 114 12.80 -10.07 4.14
CA THR A 114 14.02 -10.66 4.68
C THR A 114 14.76 -9.59 5.49
N ASP A 115 15.32 -10.00 6.62
CA ASP A 115 16.33 -9.23 7.37
C ASP A 115 17.61 -9.05 6.55
#